data_AF-A0A7S3JHU7-F1
#
_entry.id   AF-A0A7S3JHU7-F1
#
_cell.length_a   1.000
_cell.length_b   1.000
_cell.length_c   1.000
_cell.angle_alpha   90.00
_cell.angle_beta   90.00
_cell.angle_gamma   90.00
#
_symmetry.space_group_name_H-M   'P 1'
#
loop_
_entity.id
_entity.type
_entity.pdbx_description
1 polymer ?
#
loop_
_entity_poly.entity_id
_entity_poly.type
_entity_poly.pdbx_seq_one_letter_code
_entity_poly.pdbx_strand_id
1 'polypeptide(L)'
;LWNEMLEDKDMRETIYKDIVRTYQEYLFFNQKDVRNQMVSTLYYWSKTYPMFSYRQGMNEILAVIYFVFYAETAGKHDDLDKKKNSEIAEDPDTLVKFLYNEKHINADIFVIFERVMSMGI
;
A
#
# COMPACT_ATOMS: atom_id res chain seq x y z
N LEU A 1 12.08 8.46 -23.87
CA LEU A 1 12.64 9.21 -22.72
C LEU A 1 11.80 10.42 -22.31
N TRP A 2 11.78 11.54 -23.05
CA TRP A 2 11.01 12.73 -22.63
C TRP A 2 9.50 12.48 -22.52
N ASN A 3 8.91 11.82 -23.53
CA ASN A 3 7.47 11.49 -23.51
C ASN A 3 7.13 10.53 -22.35
N GLU A 4 7.94 9.50 -22.12
CA GLU A 4 7.74 8.56 -21.00
C GLU A 4 7.84 9.25 -19.64
N MET A 5 8.79 10.19 -19.48
CA MET A 5 8.91 10.98 -18.24
C MET A 5 7.71 11.91 -18.01
N LEU A 6 7.13 12.44 -19.09
CA LEU A 6 5.91 13.24 -19.02
C LEU A 6 4.70 12.38 -18.65
N GLU A 7 4.53 11.22 -19.29
CA GLU A 7 3.47 10.26 -18.98
C GLU A 7 3.54 9.77 -17.52
N ASP A 8 4.74 9.44 -17.03
CA ASP A 8 4.95 9.02 -15.65
C ASP A 8 4.60 10.13 -14.66
N LYS A 9 4.93 11.39 -14.99
CA LYS A 9 4.58 12.55 -14.18
C LYS A 9 3.07 12.78 -14.17
N ASP A 10 2.42 12.79 -15.33
CA ASP A 10 0.98 13.03 -15.47
C ASP A 10 0.17 11.94 -14.75
N MET A 11 0.61 10.68 -14.81
CA MET A 11 -0.01 9.58 -14.09
C MET A 11 0.11 9.76 -12.57
N ARG A 12 1.31 10.08 -12.06
CA ARG A 12 1.51 10.34 -10.61
C ARG A 12 0.69 11.53 -10.14
N GLU A 13 0.61 12.60 -10.91
CA GLU A 13 -0.21 13.77 -10.58
C GLU A 13 -1.70 13.43 -10.55
N THR A 14 -2.17 12.64 -11.50
CA THR A 14 -3.57 12.17 -11.54
C THR A 14 -3.90 11.34 -10.31
N ILE A 15 -3.06 10.33 -10.00
CA ILE A 15 -3.21 9.50 -8.81
C ILE A 15 -3.19 10.37 -7.54
N TYR A 16 -2.24 11.31 -7.43
CA TYR A 16 -2.10 12.17 -6.26
C TYR A 16 -3.35 13.02 -6.02
N LYS A 17 -3.93 13.62 -7.06
CA LYS A 17 -5.17 14.41 -6.98
C LYS A 17 -6.37 13.60 -6.44
N ASP A 18 -6.41 12.31 -6.72
CA ASP A 18 -7.48 11.43 -6.22
C ASP A 18 -7.19 10.99 -4.79
N ILE A 19 -5.94 10.67 -4.47
CA ILE A 19 -5.49 10.32 -3.12
C ILE A 19 -5.75 11.44 -2.11
N VAL A 20 -5.49 12.70 -2.44
CA VAL A 20 -5.75 13.82 -1.51
C VAL A 20 -7.23 14.03 -1.20
N ARG A 21 -8.14 13.54 -2.06
CA ARG A 21 -9.59 13.60 -1.87
C ARG A 21 -10.16 12.34 -1.22
N THR A 22 -9.41 11.24 -1.25
CA THR A 22 -9.82 9.93 -0.74
C THR A 22 -9.90 9.99 0.78
N TYR A 23 -11.11 9.85 1.34
CA TYR A 23 -11.35 9.78 2.78
C TYR A 23 -10.64 10.91 3.58
N GLN A 24 -10.58 12.11 2.98
CA GLN A 24 -9.83 13.28 3.50
C GLN A 24 -10.32 13.77 4.88
N GLU A 25 -11.53 13.39 5.28
CA GLU A 25 -12.12 13.63 6.59
C GLU A 25 -11.43 12.84 7.71
N TYR A 26 -10.72 11.76 7.39
CA TYR A 26 -9.97 10.97 8.37
C TYR A 26 -8.50 11.39 8.41
N LEU A 27 -8.02 11.76 9.60
CA LEU A 27 -6.63 12.22 9.82
C LEU A 27 -5.58 11.21 9.32
N PHE A 28 -5.90 9.92 9.35
CA PHE A 28 -5.04 8.86 8.84
C PHE A 28 -4.63 9.08 7.37
N PHE A 29 -5.60 9.31 6.47
CA PHE A 29 -5.35 9.53 5.04
C PHE A 29 -4.76 10.91 4.73
N ASN A 30 -4.67 11.80 5.74
CA ASN A 30 -4.00 13.09 5.62
C ASN A 30 -2.49 13.01 5.89
N GLN A 31 -2.01 11.89 6.44
CA GLN A 31 -0.59 11.68 6.68
C GLN A 31 0.17 11.59 5.35
N LYS A 32 1.27 12.35 5.25
CA LYS A 32 2.09 12.43 4.04
C LYS A 32 2.63 11.05 3.63
N ASP A 33 3.07 10.26 4.59
CA ASP A 33 3.65 8.94 4.32
C ASP A 33 2.60 7.97 3.78
N VAL A 34 1.41 7.92 4.38
CA VAL A 34 0.26 7.13 3.89
C VAL A 34 -0.07 7.50 2.44
N ARG A 35 -0.20 8.80 2.14
CA ARG A 35 -0.48 9.27 0.77
C ARG A 35 0.62 8.87 -0.21
N ASN A 36 1.88 9.04 0.16
CA ASN A 36 3.02 8.69 -0.69
C ASN A 36 3.08 7.19 -0.99
N GLN A 37 2.80 6.35 0.00
CA GLN A 37 2.75 4.90 -0.17
C GLN A 37 1.61 4.51 -1.10
N MET A 38 0.40 5.04 -0.87
CA MET A 38 -0.74 4.76 -1.74
C MET A 38 -0.51 5.20 -3.20
N VAL A 39 0.09 6.39 -3.40
CA VAL A 39 0.48 6.87 -4.74
C VAL A 39 1.48 5.91 -5.38
N SER A 40 2.48 5.46 -4.62
CA SER A 40 3.51 4.53 -5.12
C SER A 40 2.93 3.18 -5.51
N THR A 41 2.02 2.63 -4.69
CA THR A 41 1.33 1.37 -4.97
C THR A 41 0.49 1.45 -6.25
N LEU A 42 -0.36 2.48 -6.40
CA LEU A 42 -1.19 2.66 -7.60
C LEU A 42 -0.35 2.92 -8.84
N TYR A 43 0.71 3.73 -8.71
CA TYR A 43 1.62 4.01 -9.80
C TYR A 43 2.32 2.72 -10.26
N TYR A 44 2.88 1.94 -9.33
CA TYR A 44 3.56 0.70 -9.66
C TYR A 44 2.59 -0.30 -10.30
N TRP A 45 1.39 -0.45 -9.74
CA TRP A 45 0.36 -1.31 -10.33
C TRP A 45 0.03 -0.90 -11.77
N SER A 46 -0.10 0.40 -12.03
CA SER A 46 -0.42 0.92 -13.36
C SER A 46 0.70 0.67 -14.37
N LYS A 47 1.96 0.74 -13.95
CA LYS A 47 3.11 0.37 -14.79
C LYS A 47 3.19 -1.13 -15.03
N THR A 48 2.80 -1.96 -14.06
CA THR A 48 2.76 -3.42 -14.18
C THR A 48 1.63 -3.89 -15.10
N TYR A 49 0.50 -3.18 -15.10
CA TYR A 49 -0.69 -3.51 -15.89
C TYR A 49 -1.12 -2.37 -16.84
N PRO A 50 -0.32 -2.00 -17.87
CA PRO A 50 -0.59 -0.84 -18.71
C PRO A 50 -1.92 -0.87 -19.47
N MET A 51 -2.42 -2.06 -19.79
CA MET A 51 -3.70 -2.23 -20.49
C MET A 51 -4.89 -1.75 -19.64
N PHE A 52 -4.79 -1.92 -18.31
CA PHE A 52 -5.83 -1.49 -17.38
C PHE A 52 -5.53 -0.07 -16.89
N SER A 53 -4.29 0.14 -16.45
CA SER A 53 -3.76 1.38 -15.85
C SER A 53 -4.63 1.93 -14.71
N TYR A 54 -4.19 3.01 -14.09
CA TYR A 54 -4.95 3.66 -13.02
C TYR A 54 -6.30 4.18 -13.53
N ARG A 55 -7.36 3.95 -12.75
CA ARG A 55 -8.68 4.56 -12.92
C ARG A 55 -9.18 5.11 -11.59
N GLN A 56 -9.86 6.25 -11.63
CA GLN A 56 -10.53 6.82 -10.46
C GLN A 56 -11.47 5.78 -9.83
N GLY A 57 -11.42 5.66 -8.49
CA GLY A 57 -12.11 4.62 -7.72
C GLY A 57 -11.14 3.56 -7.19
N MET A 58 -10.06 3.25 -7.93
CA MET A 58 -9.02 2.33 -7.45
C MET A 58 -8.32 2.84 -6.17
N ASN A 59 -8.24 4.15 -6.01
CA ASN A 59 -7.75 4.82 -4.79
C ASN A 59 -8.60 4.51 -3.55
N GLU A 60 -9.92 4.36 -3.70
CA GLU A 60 -10.83 4.04 -2.59
C GLU A 60 -10.67 2.57 -2.17
N ILE A 61 -10.56 1.66 -3.15
CA ILE A 61 -10.27 0.25 -2.89
C ILE A 61 -8.95 0.10 -2.14
N LEU A 62 -7.89 0.75 -2.64
CA LEU A 62 -6.58 0.70 -1.99
C LEU A 62 -6.64 1.30 -0.57
N ALA A 63 -7.36 2.39 -0.38
CA ALA A 63 -7.47 3.03 0.93
C ALA A 63 -8.10 2.13 2.00
N VAL A 64 -9.13 1.36 1.65
CA VAL A 64 -9.73 0.38 2.57
C VAL A 64 -8.72 -0.70 2.96
N ILE A 65 -8.00 -1.25 1.98
CA ILE A 65 -6.94 -2.24 2.23
C ILE A 65 -5.86 -1.64 3.15
N TYR A 66 -5.37 -0.44 2.83
CA TYR A 66 -4.32 0.24 3.58
C TYR A 66 -4.73 0.51 5.04
N PHE A 67 -5.99 0.91 5.26
CA PHE A 67 -6.52 1.17 6.59
C PHE A 67 -6.61 -0.09 7.46
N VAL A 68 -7.08 -1.22 6.88
CA VAL A 68 -7.13 -2.50 7.59
C VAL A 68 -5.73 -2.93 8.04
N PHE A 69 -4.78 -2.90 7.11
CA PHE A 69 -3.40 -3.26 7.40
C PHE A 69 -2.77 -2.39 8.48
N TYR A 70 -2.95 -1.07 8.40
CA TYR A 70 -2.38 -0.16 9.40
C TYR A 70 -3.04 -0.31 10.78
N ALA A 71 -4.33 -0.64 10.83
CA ALA A 71 -5.01 -0.94 12.10
C ALA A 71 -4.40 -2.18 12.80
N GLU A 72 -3.92 -3.15 12.01
CA GLU A 72 -3.28 -4.38 12.52
C GLU A 72 -1.80 -4.18 12.91
N THR A 73 -1.11 -3.17 12.36
CA THR A 73 0.29 -2.87 12.70
C THR A 73 0.50 -1.97 13.92
N ALA A 74 -0.55 -1.54 14.62
CA ALA A 74 -0.46 -0.60 15.76
C ALA A 74 0.29 -1.13 17.02
N GLY A 75 1.05 -2.22 16.91
CA GLY A 75 1.95 -2.75 17.93
C GLY A 75 3.38 -2.21 17.81
N LYS A 76 4.07 -2.06 18.95
CA LYS A 76 5.45 -1.54 19.04
C LYS A 76 6.40 -2.22 18.03
N HIS A 77 7.23 -1.40 17.38
CA HIS A 77 8.35 -1.83 16.53
C HIS A 77 9.42 -2.57 17.34
N ASP A 78 9.29 -3.88 17.49
CA ASP A 78 10.45 -4.72 17.71
C ASP A 78 11.09 -5.01 16.34
N ASP A 79 12.41 -4.88 16.24
CA ASP A 79 13.17 -5.24 15.04
C ASP A 79 13.30 -6.77 14.96
N LEU A 80 12.19 -7.42 14.61
CA LEU A 80 12.02 -8.87 14.61
C LEU A 80 12.86 -9.56 13.54
N ASP A 81 13.32 -8.83 12.52
CA ASP A 81 14.20 -9.35 11.47
C ASP A 81 15.57 -9.83 12.00
N LYS A 82 15.92 -9.46 13.23
CA LYS A 82 17.15 -9.91 13.91
C LYS A 82 16.96 -11.18 14.75
N LYS A 83 15.73 -11.62 15.00
CA LYS A 83 15.45 -12.86 15.73
C LYS A 83 15.58 -14.08 14.81
N LYS A 84 15.94 -15.23 15.37
CA LYS A 84 15.93 -16.49 14.58
C LYS A 84 14.49 -16.91 14.30
N ASN A 85 14.23 -17.47 13.12
CA ASN A 85 12.89 -17.97 12.74
C ASN A 85 12.31 -18.96 13.76
N SER A 86 13.15 -19.77 14.42
CA SER A 86 12.72 -20.67 15.49
C SER A 86 12.17 -19.92 16.71
N GLU A 87 12.79 -18.81 17.09
CA GLU A 87 12.37 -17.97 18.23
C GLU A 87 11.11 -17.16 17.92
N ILE A 88 10.91 -16.81 16.64
CA ILE A 88 9.69 -16.13 16.17
C ILE A 88 8.51 -17.10 16.14
N ALA A 89 8.73 -18.36 15.74
CA ALA A 89 7.67 -19.37 15.61
C ALA A 89 7.20 -19.95 16.96
N GLU A 90 7.99 -19.81 18.02
CA GLU A 90 7.66 -20.32 19.36
C GLU A 90 6.63 -19.44 20.10
N ASP A 91 6.57 -18.13 19.81
CA ASP A 91 5.65 -17.19 20.43
C ASP A 91 4.64 -16.64 19.40
N PRO A 92 3.35 -17.01 19.50
CA PRO A 92 2.32 -16.55 18.58
C PRO A 92 2.23 -15.02 18.46
N ASP A 93 2.44 -14.28 19.55
CA ASP A 93 2.41 -12.81 19.55
C ASP A 93 3.59 -12.22 18.76
N THR A 94 4.78 -12.80 18.92
CA THR A 94 5.97 -12.41 18.14
C THR A 94 5.80 -12.77 16.67
N LEU A 95 5.20 -13.92 16.35
CA LEU A 95 4.89 -14.31 14.97
C LEU A 95 3.92 -13.32 14.31
N VAL A 96 2.84 -12.96 14.99
CA VAL A 96 1.87 -11.97 14.48
C VAL A 96 2.56 -10.64 14.23
N LYS A 97 3.36 -10.13 15.18
CA LYS A 97 4.12 -8.88 14.97
C LYS A 97 5.13 -8.97 13.83
N PHE A 98 5.71 -10.14 13.59
CA PHE A 98 6.63 -10.37 12.48
C PHE A 98 5.91 -10.30 11.14
N LEU A 99 4.72 -10.91 11.03
CA LEU A 99 3.88 -10.84 9.84
C LEU A 99 3.42 -9.41 9.55
N TYR A 100 3.13 -8.63 10.58
CA TYR A 100 2.67 -7.24 10.48
C TYR A 100 3.82 -6.21 10.49
N ASN A 101 5.03 -6.61 10.12
CA ASN A 101 6.17 -5.71 10.04
C ASN A 101 5.99 -4.68 8.91
N GLU A 102 6.12 -3.39 9.23
CA GLU A 102 5.99 -2.27 8.30
C GLU A 102 6.93 -2.39 7.08
N LYS A 103 8.07 -3.08 7.21
CA LYS A 103 8.99 -3.32 6.08
C LYS A 103 8.37 -4.20 4.98
N HIS A 104 7.45 -5.08 5.32
CA HIS A 104 6.84 -6.04 4.39
C HIS A 104 5.40 -5.67 4.02
N ILE A 105 4.73 -4.85 4.85
CA ILE A 105 3.31 -4.52 4.70
C ILE A 105 2.94 -3.97 3.32
N ASN A 106 3.80 -3.15 2.70
CA ASN A 106 3.50 -2.55 1.39
C ASN A 106 3.47 -3.60 0.28
N ALA A 107 4.27 -4.66 0.39
CA ALA A 107 4.26 -5.77 -0.56
C ALA A 107 2.96 -6.58 -0.43
N ASP A 108 2.52 -6.87 0.81
CA ASP A 108 1.27 -7.58 1.06
C ASP A 108 0.06 -6.78 0.57
N ILE A 109 0.04 -5.48 0.86
CA ILE A 109 -0.96 -4.53 0.36
C ILE A 109 -1.00 -4.56 -1.17
N PHE A 110 0.15 -4.55 -1.84
CA PHE A 110 0.21 -4.60 -3.30
C PHE A 110 -0.38 -5.91 -3.85
N VAL A 111 0.01 -7.06 -3.29
CA VAL A 111 -0.48 -8.38 -3.74
C VAL A 111 -1.99 -8.51 -3.52
N ILE A 112 -2.50 -8.05 -2.38
CA ILE A 112 -3.94 -8.10 -2.09
C ILE A 112 -4.70 -7.16 -3.02
N PHE A 113 -4.21 -5.94 -3.23
CA PHE A 113 -4.80 -5.01 -4.16
C PHE A 113 -4.84 -5.59 -5.58
N GLU A 114 -3.74 -6.15 -6.06
CA GLU A 114 -3.66 -6.84 -7.36
C GLU A 114 -4.68 -7.98 -7.45
N ARG A 115 -4.80 -8.78 -6.38
CA ARG A 115 -5.74 -9.89 -6.34
C ARG A 115 -7.19 -9.41 -6.41
N VAL A 116 -7.53 -8.35 -5.70
CA VAL A 116 -8.86 -7.72 -5.75
C VAL A 116 -9.16 -7.21 -7.17
N MET A 117 -8.22 -6.51 -7.80
CA MET A 117 -8.38 -6.04 -9.19
C MET A 117 -8.57 -7.20 -10.19
N SER A 118 -7.91 -8.34 -9.96
CA SER A 118 -8.04 -9.53 -10.83
C SER A 118 -9.42 -10.20 -10.76
N MET A 119 -10.24 -9.90 -9.75
CA MET A 119 -11.59 -10.46 -9.61
C MET A 119 -12.63 -9.78 -10.51
N GLY A 120 -12.25 -8.76 -11.28
CA GLY A 120 -13.13 -8.09 -12.24
C GLY A 120 -14.10 -7.10 -11.62
N ILE A 121 -13.75 -6.54 -10.47
CA ILE A 121 -14.43 -5.39 -9.85
C ILE A 121 -14.09 -4.11 -10.62
#